data_AF-A0A374AGP4-F1
#
_entry.id   AF-A0A374AGP4-F1
#
_cell.length_a   1.000
_cell.length_b   1.000
_cell.length_c   1.000
_cell.angle_alpha   90.00
_cell.angle_beta   90.00
_cell.angle_gamma   90.00
#
_symmetry.space_group_name_H-M   'P 1'
#
loop_
_entity.id
_entity.type
_entity.pdbx_description
1 polymer ?
#
loop_
_entity_poly.entity_id
_entity_poly.type
_entity_poly.pdbx_seq_one_letter_code
_entity_poly.pdbx_strand_id
1 'polypeptide(L)' 'MTENHKCKYWEGNEADPVNHPGHYTSGEIECIDALKASMSHAEFCGFLKG' A
#
# COMPACT_ATOMS: atom_id res chain seq x y z
N MET A 1 -18.66 -14.74 -26.51
CA MET A 1 -19.63 -13.92 -25.77
C MET A 1 -19.46 -14.33 -24.31
N THR A 2 -18.49 -13.67 -23.66
CA THR A 2 -18.67 -12.77 -22.49
C THR A 2 -18.78 -13.63 -21.23
N GLU A 3 -17.90 -13.59 -20.23
CA GLU A 3 -17.06 -12.51 -19.75
C GLU A 3 -15.83 -13.04 -19.01
N ASN A 4 -14.69 -12.40 -19.26
CA ASN A 4 -13.70 -11.98 -18.28
C ASN A 4 -13.51 -12.87 -17.06
N HIS A 5 -12.54 -13.78 -17.20
CA HIS A 5 -11.76 -14.37 -16.11
C HIS A 5 -10.95 -13.26 -15.40
N LYS A 6 -11.63 -12.28 -14.78
CA LYS A 6 -10.99 -11.36 -13.84
C LYS A 6 -10.72 -12.16 -12.59
N CYS A 7 -9.49 -12.65 -12.49
CA CYS A 7 -8.88 -13.09 -11.25
C CYS A 7 -9.24 -12.08 -10.14
N LYS A 8 -9.98 -12.55 -9.15
CA LYS A 8 -10.92 -11.79 -8.33
C LYS A 8 -10.28 -10.92 -7.23
N TYR A 9 -9.02 -10.52 -7.39
CA TYR A 9 -8.23 -9.87 -6.34
C TYR A 9 -8.36 -8.35 -6.28
N TRP A 10 -9.44 -7.75 -6.80
CA TRP A 10 -9.59 -6.29 -6.82
C TRP A 10 -11.00 -5.75 -6.49
N GLU A 11 -11.83 -6.51 -5.79
CA GLU A 11 -13.04 -5.92 -5.20
C GLU A 11 -12.89 -5.94 -3.69
N GLY A 12 -12.76 -4.73 -3.13
CA GLY A 12 -12.18 -4.48 -1.83
C GLY A 12 -12.86 -5.16 -0.64
N ASN A 13 -12.05 -5.24 0.42
CA ASN A 13 -12.38 -5.61 1.79
C ASN A 13 -12.25 -7.09 2.20
N GLU A 14 -11.12 -7.70 1.86
CA GLU A 14 -10.53 -8.78 2.69
C GLU A 14 -9.15 -8.30 3.08
N ALA A 15 -8.87 -8.24 4.39
CA ALA A 15 -7.63 -7.70 4.97
C ALA A 15 -6.42 -8.03 4.10
N ASP A 16 -5.80 -7.02 3.46
CA ASP A 16 -4.61 -7.21 2.65
C ASP A 16 -3.47 -7.55 3.62
N PRO A 17 -3.17 -8.84 3.84
CA PRO A 17 -2.27 -9.21 4.92
C PRO A 17 -0.81 -8.92 4.53
N VAL A 18 -0.57 -8.54 3.27
CA VAL A 18 0.75 -8.24 2.72
C VAL A 18 1.00 -6.74 2.78
N ASN A 19 0.11 -5.92 2.21
CA ASN A 19 0.30 -4.47 2.18
C ASN A 19 -0.34 -3.75 3.37
N HIS A 20 -1.32 -4.36 4.05
CA HIS A 20 -2.03 -3.73 5.17
C HIS A 20 -2.38 -4.72 6.32
N PRO A 21 -1.38 -5.40 6.92
CA PRO A 21 -1.60 -6.34 8.00
C PRO A 21 -2.18 -5.66 9.25
N GLY A 22 -3.39 -6.04 9.66
CA GLY A 22 -4.10 -5.39 10.78
C GLY A 22 -3.40 -5.40 12.14
N HIS A 23 -2.33 -6.17 12.32
CA HIS A 23 -1.51 -6.17 13.54
C HIS A 23 -0.35 -5.15 13.53
N TYR A 24 -0.02 -4.55 12.36
CA TYR A 24 0.99 -3.51 12.20
C TYR A 24 0.45 -2.22 11.58
N THR A 25 -0.75 -2.27 11.00
CA THR A 25 -1.45 -1.11 10.43
C THR A 25 -2.61 -0.63 11.32
N SER A 26 -2.56 -0.94 12.62
CA SER A 26 -3.61 -0.61 13.60
C SER A 26 -3.71 0.88 13.98
N GLY A 27 -3.06 1.77 13.24
CA GLY A 27 -3.08 3.22 13.44
C GLY A 27 -3.66 3.98 12.25
N GLU A 28 -4.08 5.23 12.47
CA GLU A 28 -4.71 6.08 11.45
C GLU A 28 -3.79 6.44 10.27
N ILE A 29 -2.47 6.55 10.51
CA ILE A 29 -1.47 6.93 9.53
C ILE A 29 -0.25 6.02 9.66
N GLU A 30 0.20 5.43 8.55
CA GLU A 30 1.41 4.62 8.53
C GLU A 30 2.67 5.50 8.47
N CYS A 31 3.76 5.04 9.11
CA CYS A 31 5.05 5.75 9.10
C CYS A 31 5.56 6.03 7.68
N ILE A 32 5.27 5.13 6.73
CA ILE A 32 5.69 5.30 5.33
C ILE A 32 4.98 6.46 4.65
N ASP A 33 3.74 6.76 5.04
CA ASP A 33 2.98 7.88 4.49
C ASP A 33 3.41 9.20 5.11
N ALA A 34 3.71 9.21 6.41
CA ALA A 34 4.37 10.35 7.05
C ALA A 34 5.72 10.67 6.38
N LEU A 35 6.49 9.64 6.03
CA LEU A 35 7.77 9.80 5.35
C LEU A 35 7.60 10.38 3.94
N LYS A 36 6.65 9.86 3.15
CA LYS A 36 6.31 10.40 1.82
C LYS A 36 5.83 11.85 1.89
N ALA A 37 5.10 12.23 2.94
CA ALA A 37 4.65 13.60 3.14
C ALA A 37 5.77 14.56 3.52
N SER A 38 6.86 14.05 4.10
CA SER A 38 7.98 14.85 4.60
C SER A 38 9.02 15.28 3.55
N MET A 39 9.00 14.69 2.35
CA MET A 39 10.00 14.92 1.30
C MET A 39 9.43 14.74 -0.11
N SER A 40 10.16 15.15 -1.14
CA SER A 40 9.74 14.91 -2.52
C SER A 40 9.81 13.43 -2.90
N HIS A 41 9.06 13.02 -3.93
CA HIS A 41 9.07 11.64 -4.42
C HIS A 41 10.47 11.17 -4.86
N ALA A 42 11.27 12.08 -5.44
CA ALA A 42 12.63 11.77 -5.86
C ALA A 42 13.56 11.51 -4.66
N GLU A 43 13.43 12.31 -3.60
CA GLU A 43 14.18 12.13 -2.35
C GLU A 43 13.75 10.86 -1.62
N PHE A 44 12.46 10.55 -1.56
CA PHE A 44 11.96 9.29 -1.02
C PHE A 44 12.52 8.08 -1.78
N CYS A 45 12.53 8.12 -3.11
CA CYS A 45 13.15 7.08 -3.92
C CYS A 45 14.66 6.99 -3.70
N GLY A 46 15.33 8.11 -3.44
CA GLY A 46 16.75 8.15 -3.07
C GLY A 46 17.00 7.51 -1.71
N PHE A 47 16.19 7.85 -0.70
CA PHE A 47 16.23 7.28 0.64
C PHE A 47 16.07 5.74 0.62
N LEU A 48 15.18 5.22 -0.23
CA LEU A 48 14.99 3.76 -0.37
C LEU A 48 16.14 3.03 -1.08
N LYS A 49 17.01 3.73 -1.80
CA LYS A 49 18.17 3.14 -2.47
C LYS A 49 19.36 2.90 -1.52
N GLY A 50 19.39 3.58 -0.38
CA GLY A 50 20.50 3.56 0.58
C GLY A 50 21.50 4.68 0.34
#